data_AF-A0A177FEY8-F1
#
_entry.id   AF-A0A177FEY8-F1
#
_cell.length_a   1.000
_cell.length_b   1.000
_cell.length_c   1.000
_cell.angle_alpha   90.00
_cell.angle_beta   90.00
_cell.angle_gamma   90.00
#
_symmetry.space_group_name_H-M   'P 1'
#
loop_
_entity.id
_entity.type
_entity.pdbx_description
1 polymer ?
#
loop_
_entity_poly.entity_id
_entity_poly.type
_entity_poly.pdbx_seq_one_letter_code
_entity_poly.pdbx_strand_id
1 'polypeptide(L)'
;MLLNHLLLGLFGLWAIYFFLVKLILFKLILNIILPLIIRYLLIPALPDCVRPYAERALEKCDEHCYAIPLEPKGPSNRDVYRTAMILTRVTDRDVVAEILDLAELWHDVHLVSRIDPEPVNVNDREHSRNSHKPGLIYVEAELPDTLPPKALRSITFSTSSRDQGHTTEMQDVGTYRNSKTWFEVEIYPPGQSVRSADEEDMSSSEDEEEPPPKPPRKSQVEGELVFDFPPRKIITNIHAGQEFKTHTVTWHYDDEDPDIRRLIRTMGAGWKVAISVWAQAHTWENYIRSARIDCRVHTVRKL
;
A
#
# COMPACT_ATOMS: atom_id res chain seq x y z
N MET A 1 -45.87 7.02 45.87
CA MET A 1 -45.69 6.54 44.48
C MET A 1 -44.35 6.97 43.87
N LEU A 2 -43.90 8.23 43.99
CA LEU A 2 -42.60 8.66 43.44
C LEU A 2 -41.38 7.85 43.94
N LEU A 3 -41.32 7.51 45.23
CA LEU A 3 -40.19 6.76 45.81
C LEU A 3 -40.04 5.35 45.22
N ASN A 4 -41.15 4.67 44.93
CA ASN A 4 -41.12 3.33 44.32
C ASN A 4 -40.66 3.37 42.87
N HIS A 5 -41.04 4.41 42.11
CA HIS A 5 -40.53 4.59 40.75
C HIS A 5 -39.04 4.97 40.73
N LEU A 6 -38.57 5.77 41.70
CA LEU A 6 -37.17 6.11 41.85
C LEU A 6 -36.31 4.89 42.21
N LEU A 7 -36.77 4.06 43.16
CA LEU A 7 -36.11 2.82 43.56
C LEU A 7 -36.07 1.79 42.43
N LEU A 8 -37.15 1.67 41.64
CA LEU A 8 -37.20 0.79 40.47
C LEU A 8 -36.24 1.27 39.37
N GLY A 9 -36.12 2.58 39.15
CA GLY A 9 -35.16 3.18 38.22
C GLY A 9 -33.70 2.97 38.65
N LEU A 10 -33.40 3.13 39.94
CA LEU A 10 -32.08 2.85 40.51
C LEU A 10 -31.70 1.37 40.39
N PHE A 11 -32.65 0.46 40.64
CA PHE A 11 -32.42 -0.98 40.46
C PHE A 11 -32.18 -1.35 38.98
N GLY A 12 -32.92 -0.74 38.06
CA GLY A 12 -32.71 -0.91 36.62
C GLY A 12 -31.33 -0.43 36.16
N LEU A 13 -30.90 0.76 36.61
CA LEU A 13 -29.56 1.29 36.32
C LEU A 13 -28.45 0.41 36.90
N TRP A 14 -28.66 -0.12 38.11
CA TRP A 14 -27.72 -1.05 38.75
C TRP A 14 -27.61 -2.36 37.96
N ALA A 15 -28.72 -2.94 37.51
CA ALA A 15 -28.73 -4.13 36.69
C ALA A 15 -28.00 -3.92 35.34
N ILE A 16 -28.21 -2.77 34.69
CA ILE A 16 -27.51 -2.41 33.44
C ILE A 16 -26.02 -2.25 33.67
N TYR A 17 -25.62 -1.58 34.76
CA TYR A 17 -24.21 -1.42 35.12
C TYR A 17 -23.52 -2.77 35.34
N PHE A 18 -24.13 -3.68 36.11
CA PHE A 18 -23.57 -5.01 36.34
C PHE A 18 -23.50 -5.85 35.05
N PHE A 19 -24.48 -5.70 34.16
CA PHE A 19 -24.45 -6.36 32.86
C PHE A 19 -23.31 -5.84 31.98
N LEU A 20 -23.10 -4.53 31.93
CA LEU A 20 -21.98 -3.91 31.21
C LEU A 20 -20.62 -4.33 31.77
N VAL A 21 -20.47 -4.35 33.10
CA VAL A 21 -19.23 -4.82 33.75
C VAL A 21 -18.96 -6.28 33.42
N LYS A 22 -19.99 -7.14 33.43
CA LYS A 22 -19.85 -8.55 33.02
C LYS A 22 -19.46 -8.69 31.55
N LEU A 23 -20.02 -7.88 30.66
CA LEU A 23 -19.64 -7.87 29.24
C LEU A 23 -18.19 -7.42 29.03
N ILE A 24 -17.75 -6.38 29.74
CA ILE A 24 -16.35 -5.91 29.69
C ILE A 24 -15.42 -7.00 30.22
N LEU A 25 -15.75 -7.61 31.36
CA LEU A 25 -14.97 -8.70 31.95
C LEU A 25 -14.91 -9.91 30.99
N PHE A 26 -16.03 -10.27 30.37
CA PHE A 26 -16.11 -11.36 29.40
C PHE A 26 -15.25 -11.08 28.17
N LYS A 27 -15.29 -9.86 27.62
CA LYS A 27 -14.39 -9.45 26.52
C LYS A 27 -12.93 -9.46 26.93
N LEU A 28 -12.60 -9.01 28.14
CA LEU A 28 -11.24 -9.03 28.66
C LEU A 28 -10.73 -10.48 28.82
N ILE A 29 -11.57 -11.38 29.31
CA ILE A 29 -11.23 -12.80 29.42
C ILE A 29 -11.01 -13.41 28.04
N LEU A 30 -11.92 -13.20 27.09
CA LEU A 30 -11.82 -13.79 25.76
C LEU A 30 -10.68 -13.22 24.92
N ASN A 31 -10.44 -11.91 24.98
CA ASN A 31 -9.50 -11.24 24.07
C ASN A 31 -8.09 -11.09 24.66
N ILE A 32 -7.93 -11.17 25.98
CA ILE A 32 -6.63 -10.95 26.64
C ILE A 32 -6.19 -12.18 27.41
N ILE A 33 -7.02 -12.65 28.36
CA ILE A 33 -6.60 -13.72 29.27
C ILE A 33 -6.52 -15.07 28.54
N LEU A 34 -7.51 -15.41 27.73
CA LEU A 34 -7.57 -16.68 27.02
C LEU A 34 -6.39 -16.86 26.02
N PRO A 35 -6.04 -15.87 25.18
CA PRO A 35 -4.85 -15.95 24.33
C PRO A 35 -3.55 -16.11 25.12
N LEU A 36 -3.41 -15.41 26.25
CA LEU A 36 -2.23 -15.53 27.13
C LEU A 36 -2.11 -16.92 27.75
N ILE A 37 -3.22 -17.51 28.21
CA ILE A 37 -3.23 -18.89 28.73
C ILE A 37 -2.84 -19.87 27.63
N ILE A 38 -3.40 -19.73 26.42
CA ILE A 38 -3.05 -20.62 25.30
C ILE A 38 -1.55 -20.48 24.98
N ARG A 39 -1.05 -19.24 24.88
CA ARG A 39 0.34 -18.93 24.51
C ARG A 39 1.38 -19.42 25.52
N TYR A 40 1.13 -19.23 26.82
CA TYR A 40 2.13 -19.45 27.86
C TYR A 40 1.94 -20.74 28.66
N LEU A 41 0.74 -21.34 28.67
CA LEU A 41 0.46 -22.56 29.42
C LEU A 41 0.16 -23.75 28.51
N LEU A 42 -0.63 -23.54 27.44
CA LEU A 42 -1.10 -24.66 26.61
C LEU A 42 -0.08 -25.07 25.54
N ILE A 43 0.49 -24.11 24.80
CA ILE A 43 1.44 -24.36 23.71
C ILE A 43 2.75 -25.03 24.18
N PRO A 44 3.38 -24.62 25.30
CA PRO A 44 4.58 -25.28 25.80
C PRO A 44 4.34 -26.73 26.25
N ALA A 45 3.10 -27.06 26.64
CA ALA A 45 2.72 -28.42 27.06
C ALA A 45 2.39 -29.35 25.87
N LEU A 46 2.35 -28.84 24.64
CA LEU A 46 2.10 -29.65 23.45
C LEU A 46 3.37 -30.39 23.00
N PRO A 47 3.21 -31.60 22.41
CA PRO A 47 4.31 -32.30 21.75
C PRO A 47 4.97 -31.45 20.66
N ASP A 48 6.29 -31.56 20.50
CA ASP A 48 7.07 -30.72 19.58
C ASP A 48 6.60 -30.78 18.12
N CYS A 49 5.98 -31.90 17.71
CA CYS A 49 5.42 -32.06 16.36
C CYS A 49 4.13 -31.26 16.11
N VAL A 50 3.39 -30.87 17.16
CA VAL A 50 2.11 -30.14 17.06
C VAL A 50 2.25 -28.68 17.47
N ARG A 51 3.24 -28.36 18.31
CA ARG A 51 3.57 -26.99 18.74
C ARG A 51 3.60 -25.96 17.60
N PRO A 52 4.31 -26.19 16.46
CA PRO A 52 4.34 -25.22 15.37
C PRO A 52 2.99 -25.02 14.68
N TYR A 53 2.07 -25.99 14.74
CA TYR A 53 0.71 -25.83 14.22
C TYR A 53 -0.19 -25.02 15.17
N ALA A 54 -0.02 -25.19 16.48
CA ALA A 54 -0.76 -24.44 17.49
C ALA A 54 -0.28 -22.98 17.58
N GLU A 55 1.03 -22.74 17.49
CA GLU A 55 1.61 -21.39 17.36
C GLU A 55 1.07 -20.69 16.11
N ARG A 56 1.03 -21.39 14.97
CA ARG A 56 0.49 -20.89 13.70
C ARG A 56 -1.02 -20.60 13.73
N ALA A 57 -1.80 -21.39 14.46
CA ALA A 57 -3.23 -21.11 14.65
C ALA A 57 -3.44 -19.86 15.51
N LEU A 58 -2.59 -19.64 16.51
CA LEU A 58 -2.59 -18.43 17.32
C LEU A 58 -2.22 -17.19 16.50
N GLU A 59 -1.21 -17.32 15.64
CA GLU A 59 -0.77 -16.26 14.75
C GLU A 59 -1.85 -15.84 13.74
N LYS A 60 -2.62 -16.80 13.20
CA LYS A 60 -3.82 -16.50 12.39
C LYS A 60 -4.93 -15.77 13.15
N CYS A 61 -5.05 -16.02 14.45
CA CYS A 61 -5.97 -15.28 15.32
C CYS A 61 -5.45 -13.87 15.60
N ASP A 62 -4.15 -13.69 15.77
CA ASP A 62 -3.51 -12.38 15.90
C ASP A 62 -3.59 -11.57 14.59
N GLU A 63 -3.46 -12.21 13.41
CA GLU A 63 -3.56 -11.56 12.09
C GLU A 63 -4.92 -10.89 11.84
N HIS A 64 -6.02 -11.41 12.40
CA HIS A 64 -7.35 -10.77 12.31
C HIS A 64 -7.47 -9.49 13.14
N CYS A 65 -6.50 -9.22 14.03
CA CYS A 65 -6.49 -8.04 14.90
C CYS A 65 -5.53 -6.93 14.45
N TYR A 66 -4.78 -7.11 13.36
CA TYR A 66 -3.78 -6.14 12.93
C TYR A 66 -3.92 -5.77 11.45
N ALA A 67 -5.00 -5.06 11.12
CA ALA A 67 -4.87 -3.96 10.18
C ALA A 67 -4.12 -2.85 10.94
N ILE A 68 -2.80 -2.98 11.08
CA ILE A 68 -1.98 -1.94 11.73
C ILE A 68 -2.19 -0.67 10.90
N PRO A 69 -2.81 0.39 11.45
CA PRO A 69 -2.76 1.68 10.80
C PRO A 69 -1.28 2.07 10.77
N LEU A 70 -0.66 2.01 9.60
CA LEU A 70 0.74 2.41 9.42
C LEU A 70 0.86 3.88 9.82
N GLU A 71 1.54 4.12 10.96
CA GLU A 71 1.71 5.44 11.58
C GLU A 71 2.31 6.43 10.58
N PRO A 72 1.89 7.71 10.61
CA PRO A 72 2.52 8.76 9.81
C PRO A 72 4.01 8.79 10.14
N LYS A 73 4.85 8.63 9.11
CA LYS A 73 6.32 8.55 9.29
C LYS A 73 6.95 9.93 9.45
N GLY A 74 6.23 11.01 9.16
CA GLY A 74 6.69 12.38 9.16
C GLY A 74 6.42 13.14 10.46
N PRO A 75 7.14 14.26 10.70
CA PRO A 75 6.88 15.14 11.83
C PRO A 75 5.45 15.69 11.78
N SER A 76 4.85 15.95 12.94
CA SER A 76 3.51 16.53 12.97
C SER A 76 3.51 17.89 12.28
N ASN A 77 2.47 18.20 11.49
CA ASN A 77 2.35 19.49 10.82
C ASN A 77 2.57 20.66 11.78
N ARG A 78 2.06 20.54 13.01
CA ARG A 78 2.21 21.52 14.07
C ARG A 78 3.68 21.80 14.40
N ASP A 79 4.50 20.76 14.49
CA ASP A 79 5.91 20.90 14.83
C ASP A 79 6.71 21.50 13.67
N VAL A 80 6.36 21.15 12.43
CA VAL A 80 7.00 21.76 11.25
C VAL A 80 6.68 23.25 11.16
N TYR A 81 5.41 23.65 11.31
CA TYR A 81 5.03 25.06 11.34
C TYR A 81 5.67 25.83 12.49
N ARG A 82 5.76 25.21 13.67
CA ARG A 82 6.43 25.82 14.83
C ARG A 82 7.91 26.04 14.57
N THR A 83 8.57 25.05 13.99
CA THR A 83 10.00 25.12 13.62
C THR A 83 10.21 26.20 12.57
N ALA A 84 9.39 26.24 11.52
CA ALA A 84 9.42 27.29 10.50
C ALA A 84 9.29 28.69 11.11
N MET A 85 8.32 28.89 12.01
CA MET A 85 8.07 30.16 12.71
C MET A 85 9.24 30.62 13.60
N ILE A 86 9.93 29.68 14.24
CA ILE A 86 11.12 29.99 15.05
C ILE A 86 12.27 30.40 14.12
N LEU A 87 12.50 29.64 13.05
CA LEU A 87 13.54 29.93 12.06
C LEU A 87 13.33 31.29 11.40
N THR A 88 12.09 31.68 11.12
CA THR A 88 11.80 32.99 10.49
C THR A 88 12.18 34.19 11.37
N ARG A 89 12.42 33.99 12.67
CA ARG A 89 12.87 35.05 13.58
C ARG A 89 14.38 35.23 13.59
N VAL A 90 15.12 34.24 13.09
CA VAL A 90 16.59 34.18 13.18
C VAL A 90 17.28 34.11 11.82
N THR A 91 16.55 33.80 10.74
CA THR A 91 17.08 33.76 9.37
C THR A 91 16.05 34.26 8.36
N ASP A 92 16.51 34.52 7.13
CA ASP A 92 15.69 34.94 6.00
C ASP A 92 14.69 33.85 5.60
N ARG A 93 13.51 34.25 5.13
CA ARG A 93 12.39 33.35 4.78
C ARG A 93 12.79 32.29 3.76
N ASP A 94 13.62 32.65 2.79
CA ASP A 94 14.03 31.74 1.72
C ASP A 94 14.96 30.64 2.25
N VAL A 95 15.80 30.99 3.23
CA VAL A 95 16.70 30.06 3.92
C VAL A 95 15.90 29.13 4.84
N VAL A 96 14.80 29.60 5.45
CA VAL A 96 13.93 28.73 6.26
C VAL A 96 13.44 27.55 5.44
N ALA A 97 12.92 27.79 4.23
CA ALA A 97 12.40 26.73 3.38
C ALA A 97 13.50 25.69 3.03
N GLU A 98 14.73 26.15 2.75
CA GLU A 98 15.86 25.27 2.47
C GLU A 98 16.31 24.47 3.70
N ILE A 99 16.37 25.09 4.89
CA ILE A 99 16.69 24.38 6.14
C ILE A 99 15.66 23.28 6.41
N LEU A 100 14.37 23.58 6.27
CA LEU A 100 13.30 22.59 6.48
C LEU A 100 13.39 21.45 5.47
N ASP A 101 13.74 21.76 4.23
CA ASP A 101 13.90 20.78 3.16
C ASP A 101 15.11 19.85 3.40
N LEU A 102 16.26 20.42 3.78
CA LEU A 102 17.48 19.67 4.12
C LEU A 102 17.33 18.86 5.41
N ALA A 103 16.48 19.31 6.33
CA ALA A 103 16.15 18.59 7.56
C ALA A 103 15.07 17.50 7.35
N GLU A 104 14.64 17.26 6.10
CA GLU A 104 13.58 16.31 5.74
C GLU A 104 12.27 16.52 6.52
N LEU A 105 12.00 17.78 6.90
CA LEU A 105 10.75 18.18 7.56
C LEU A 105 9.65 18.35 6.51
N TRP A 106 9.34 17.24 5.85
CA TRP A 106 8.36 17.12 4.77
C TRP A 106 6.98 16.74 5.29
N HIS A 107 5.98 17.07 4.49
CA HIS A 107 4.59 16.73 4.74
C HIS A 107 4.27 15.38 4.07
N ASP A 108 3.75 14.43 4.85
CA ASP A 108 3.23 13.16 4.35
C ASP A 108 1.85 13.37 3.72
N VAL A 109 1.69 12.93 2.47
CA VAL A 109 0.44 12.93 1.73
C VAL A 109 0.06 11.49 1.42
N HIS A 110 -1.08 11.06 1.97
CA HIS A 110 -1.65 9.77 1.64
C HIS A 110 -2.33 9.84 0.27
N LEU A 111 -1.87 9.03 -0.69
CA LEU A 111 -2.45 9.01 -2.03
C LEU A 111 -3.56 7.97 -2.13
N VAL A 112 -3.25 6.71 -1.79
CA VAL A 112 -4.22 5.61 -1.88
C VAL A 112 -3.84 4.47 -0.95
N SER A 113 -4.85 3.80 -0.41
CA SER A 113 -4.72 2.53 0.30
C SER A 113 -5.82 1.58 -0.11
N ARG A 114 -5.46 0.34 -0.41
CA ARG A 114 -6.40 -0.76 -0.65
C ARG A 114 -6.13 -1.86 0.37
N ILE A 115 -7.19 -2.34 1.01
CA ILE A 115 -7.17 -3.48 1.92
C ILE A 115 -8.35 -4.36 1.55
N ASP A 116 -8.09 -5.60 1.14
CA ASP A 116 -9.13 -6.56 0.84
C ASP A 116 -9.39 -7.46 2.07
N PRO A 117 -10.66 -7.74 2.42
CA PRO A 117 -10.99 -8.61 3.55
C PRO A 117 -10.53 -10.06 3.34
N GLU A 118 -10.49 -10.48 2.08
CA GLU A 118 -9.92 -11.76 1.65
C GLU A 118 -8.73 -11.49 0.71
N PRO A 119 -7.60 -12.21 0.84
CA PRO A 119 -6.46 -11.98 -0.02
C PRO A 119 -6.78 -12.24 -1.50
N VAL A 120 -6.44 -11.27 -2.35
CA VAL A 120 -6.54 -11.42 -3.80
C VAL A 120 -5.43 -12.34 -4.27
N ASN A 121 -5.80 -13.41 -4.97
CA ASN A 121 -4.87 -14.33 -5.60
C ASN A 121 -4.62 -13.91 -7.05
N VAL A 122 -3.36 -13.66 -7.38
CA VAL A 122 -2.87 -13.45 -8.75
C VAL A 122 -2.03 -14.65 -9.15
N ASN A 123 -2.41 -15.28 -10.26
CA ASN A 123 -1.71 -16.44 -10.80
C ASN A 123 -1.81 -16.46 -12.33
N ASP A 124 -0.93 -17.23 -12.95
CA ASP A 124 -0.79 -17.36 -14.40
C ASP A 124 -1.81 -18.33 -15.02
N ARG A 125 -2.80 -18.82 -14.26
CA ARG A 125 -3.81 -19.75 -14.78
C ARG A 125 -4.97 -18.97 -15.39
N GLU A 126 -5.01 -18.90 -16.70
CA GLU A 126 -6.23 -18.58 -17.44
C GLU A 126 -7.34 -19.58 -17.08
N HIS A 127 -8.61 -19.14 -17.15
CA HIS A 127 -9.87 -19.92 -17.08
C HIS A 127 -10.82 -19.65 -15.91
N SER A 128 -11.05 -18.38 -15.55
CA SER A 128 -12.42 -18.00 -15.16
C SER A 128 -12.67 -16.52 -15.41
N ARG A 129 -13.92 -16.19 -15.70
CA ARG A 129 -14.44 -14.86 -16.05
C ARG A 129 -14.09 -13.74 -15.04
N ASN A 130 -13.50 -14.07 -13.88
CA ASN A 130 -13.09 -13.16 -12.81
C ASN A 130 -11.64 -13.43 -12.31
N SER A 131 -10.82 -14.22 -13.02
CA SER A 131 -9.45 -14.56 -12.58
C SER A 131 -8.47 -13.44 -12.91
N HIS A 132 -7.83 -12.86 -11.89
CA HIS A 132 -6.82 -11.82 -12.07
C HIS A 132 -5.56 -12.40 -12.74
N LYS A 133 -5.23 -11.88 -13.94
CA LYS A 133 -4.03 -12.26 -14.70
C LYS A 133 -2.76 -11.65 -14.07
N PRO A 134 -1.56 -12.24 -14.28
CA PRO A 134 -0.31 -11.58 -13.93
C PRO A 134 -0.23 -10.19 -14.58
N GLY A 135 0.33 -9.21 -13.87
CA GLY A 135 0.29 -7.81 -14.30
C GLY A 135 -0.99 -7.08 -13.88
N LEU A 136 -1.81 -7.67 -13.00
CA LEU A 136 -2.97 -7.00 -12.43
C LEU A 136 -2.52 -5.72 -11.71
N ILE A 137 -3.06 -4.57 -12.12
CA ILE A 137 -2.99 -3.34 -11.34
C ILE A 137 -3.88 -3.47 -10.11
N TYR A 138 -3.24 -3.56 -8.96
CA TYR A 138 -3.94 -3.77 -7.69
C TYR A 138 -4.37 -2.46 -7.06
N VAL A 139 -3.54 -1.43 -7.17
CA VAL A 139 -3.88 -0.07 -6.71
C VAL A 139 -3.24 0.97 -7.61
N GLU A 140 -3.95 2.07 -7.86
CA GLU A 140 -3.51 3.21 -8.65
C GLU A 140 -3.80 4.50 -7.86
N ALA A 141 -2.89 5.46 -7.96
CA ALA A 141 -3.05 6.80 -7.41
C ALA A 141 -2.64 7.85 -8.43
N GLU A 142 -3.35 8.97 -8.41
CA GLU A 142 -2.98 10.18 -9.14
C GLU A 142 -2.39 11.21 -8.18
N LEU A 143 -1.31 11.87 -8.58
CA LEU A 143 -0.72 12.97 -7.83
C LEU A 143 -1.65 14.20 -7.86
N PRO A 144 -2.02 14.78 -6.70
CA PRO A 144 -3.02 15.85 -6.65
C PRO A 144 -2.66 17.06 -7.50
N ASP A 145 -3.66 17.68 -8.14
CA ASP A 145 -3.48 18.93 -8.91
C ASP A 145 -2.99 20.11 -8.08
N THR A 146 -3.18 20.04 -6.76
CA THR A 146 -2.73 21.05 -5.80
C THR A 146 -1.24 20.94 -5.47
N LEU A 147 -0.56 19.89 -5.96
CA LEU A 147 0.86 19.67 -5.72
C LEU A 147 1.69 20.77 -6.38
N PRO A 148 2.50 21.55 -5.61
CA PRO A 148 3.35 22.57 -6.21
C PRO A 148 4.39 21.94 -7.16
N PRO A 149 4.82 22.65 -8.21
CA PRO A 149 5.87 22.17 -9.10
C PRO A 149 7.14 21.84 -8.31
N LYS A 150 7.77 20.68 -8.63
CA LYS A 150 8.99 20.19 -7.96
C LYS A 150 8.84 20.01 -6.45
N ALA A 151 7.61 19.80 -5.96
CA ALA A 151 7.37 19.64 -4.53
C ALA A 151 7.64 18.23 -4.00
N LEU A 152 7.52 17.24 -4.86
CA LEU A 152 7.72 15.84 -4.52
C LEU A 152 9.14 15.61 -3.98
N ARG A 153 9.23 14.87 -2.88
CA ARG A 153 10.48 14.49 -2.21
C ARG A 153 10.67 13.00 -2.11
N SER A 154 9.59 12.26 -1.92
CA SER A 154 9.64 10.81 -2.00
C SER A 154 8.29 10.22 -2.33
N ILE A 155 8.27 9.04 -2.92
CA ILE A 155 7.07 8.19 -3.01
C ILE A 155 7.39 6.88 -2.27
N THR A 156 6.47 6.44 -1.43
CA THR A 156 6.59 5.20 -0.66
C THR A 156 5.50 4.23 -1.07
N PHE A 157 5.92 3.03 -1.42
CA PHE A 157 5.06 1.89 -1.75
C PHE A 157 5.11 0.91 -0.59
N SER A 158 3.94 0.50 -0.10
CA SER A 158 3.85 -0.59 0.86
C SER A 158 2.89 -1.64 0.35
N THR A 159 3.30 -2.90 0.41
CA THR A 159 2.46 -4.04 0.04
C THR A 159 2.52 -5.07 1.15
N SER A 160 1.40 -5.73 1.42
CA SER A 160 1.31 -6.87 2.33
C SER A 160 0.88 -8.09 1.55
N SER A 161 1.80 -9.03 1.37
CA SER A 161 1.61 -10.17 0.49
C SER A 161 2.36 -11.40 0.97
N ARG A 162 2.03 -12.54 0.37
CA ARG A 162 2.74 -13.80 0.56
C ARG A 162 2.72 -14.64 -0.72
N ASP A 163 3.57 -15.66 -0.70
CA ASP A 163 3.61 -16.67 -1.76
C ASP A 163 2.62 -17.81 -1.50
N GLN A 164 2.58 -18.77 -2.43
CA GLN A 164 1.74 -19.97 -2.36
C GLN A 164 2.10 -20.91 -1.20
N GLY A 165 3.28 -20.72 -0.60
CA GLY A 165 3.63 -21.41 0.63
C GLY A 165 4.14 -22.85 0.47
N HIS A 166 4.39 -23.30 -0.75
CA HIS A 166 4.89 -24.65 -1.03
C HIS A 166 5.75 -24.66 -2.31
N THR A 167 6.78 -25.51 -2.33
CA THR A 167 7.71 -25.66 -3.47
C THR A 167 8.37 -27.04 -3.42
N THR A 168 8.87 -27.50 -4.57
CA THR A 168 9.78 -28.65 -4.65
C THR A 168 11.25 -28.26 -4.39
N GLU A 169 11.57 -26.98 -4.52
CA GLU A 169 12.92 -26.43 -4.38
C GLU A 169 13.18 -25.97 -2.94
N MET A 170 13.40 -26.94 -2.04
CA MET A 170 13.54 -26.69 -0.60
C MET A 170 14.73 -25.81 -0.21
N GLN A 171 15.70 -25.61 -1.11
CA GLN A 171 16.93 -24.87 -0.83
C GLN A 171 16.71 -23.35 -0.71
N ASP A 172 15.69 -22.81 -1.37
CA ASP A 172 15.41 -21.38 -1.41
C ASP A 172 14.21 -20.96 -0.53
N VAL A 173 13.53 -21.93 0.10
CA VAL A 173 12.37 -21.70 0.99
C VAL A 173 12.72 -20.72 2.11
N GLY A 174 11.84 -19.75 2.33
CA GLY A 174 12.03 -18.75 3.38
C GLY A 174 13.02 -17.64 3.01
N THR A 175 13.57 -17.66 1.80
CA THR A 175 14.44 -16.62 1.26
C THR A 175 13.76 -15.82 0.16
N TYR A 176 14.33 -14.70 -0.26
CA TYR A 176 13.86 -13.97 -1.45
C TYR A 176 14.37 -14.56 -2.77
N ARG A 177 15.22 -15.60 -2.72
CA ARG A 177 15.85 -16.16 -3.92
C ARG A 177 14.84 -17.00 -4.67
N ASN A 178 14.90 -16.92 -6.00
CA ASN A 178 14.09 -17.68 -6.93
C ASN A 178 12.57 -17.65 -6.68
N SER A 179 12.04 -16.70 -5.89
CA SER A 179 10.59 -16.51 -5.83
C SER A 179 10.10 -15.97 -7.18
N LYS A 180 8.97 -16.51 -7.63
CA LYS A 180 8.34 -16.15 -8.91
C LYS A 180 7.13 -15.25 -8.70
N THR A 181 6.99 -14.64 -7.53
CA THR A 181 5.94 -13.65 -7.27
C THR A 181 6.55 -12.31 -6.86
N TRP A 182 6.11 -11.23 -7.50
CA TRP A 182 6.69 -9.91 -7.31
C TRP A 182 5.70 -8.79 -7.57
N PHE A 183 6.15 -7.57 -7.32
CA PHE A 183 5.41 -6.33 -7.55
C PHE A 183 6.22 -5.40 -8.42
N GLU A 184 5.53 -4.73 -9.33
CA GLU A 184 6.09 -3.67 -10.16
C GLU A 184 5.36 -2.36 -9.91
N VAL A 185 6.07 -1.26 -10.13
CA VAL A 185 5.49 0.08 -10.16
C VAL A 185 5.53 0.58 -11.58
N GLU A 186 4.37 1.05 -12.02
CA GLU A 186 4.17 1.67 -13.33
C GLU A 186 3.84 3.14 -13.12
N ILE A 187 4.44 3.99 -13.95
CA ILE A 187 4.29 5.44 -13.89
C ILE A 187 3.71 5.92 -15.21
N TYR A 188 2.67 6.74 -15.13
CA TYR A 188 2.03 7.33 -16.29
C TYR A 188 2.09 8.86 -16.19
N PRO A 189 2.72 9.53 -17.16
CA PRO A 189 2.62 10.98 -17.31
C PRO A 189 1.16 11.46 -17.42
N PRO A 190 0.90 12.74 -17.15
CA PRO A 190 -0.45 13.30 -17.20
C PRO A 190 -1.06 13.10 -18.60
N GLY A 191 -2.31 12.64 -18.65
CA GLY A 191 -3.02 12.39 -19.90
C GLY A 191 -2.76 11.03 -20.54
N GLN A 192 -1.77 10.25 -20.05
CA GLN A 192 -1.62 8.85 -20.43
C GLN A 192 -2.47 7.98 -19.50
N SER A 193 -3.33 7.12 -20.06
CA SER A 193 -4.09 6.14 -19.30
C SER A 193 -3.43 4.77 -19.35
N VAL A 194 -3.65 4.00 -18.28
CA VAL A 194 -3.39 2.56 -18.24
C VAL A 194 -4.07 1.90 -19.45
N ARG A 195 -3.29 1.23 -20.31
CA ARG A 195 -3.86 0.30 -21.30
C ARG A 195 -4.29 -0.93 -20.53
N SER A 196 -5.57 -1.04 -20.19
CA SER A 196 -6.14 -2.29 -19.68
C SER A 196 -5.95 -3.38 -20.75
N ALA A 197 -5.37 -4.51 -20.36
CA ALA A 197 -5.06 -5.67 -21.21
C ALA A 197 -6.30 -6.38 -21.81
N ASP A 198 -7.47 -5.74 -21.81
CA ASP A 198 -8.74 -6.28 -22.28
C ASP A 198 -9.25 -5.61 -23.58
N GLU A 199 -8.49 -4.69 -24.18
CA GLU A 199 -8.86 -4.03 -25.46
C GLU A 199 -8.02 -4.45 -26.68
N GLU A 200 -7.04 -5.35 -26.53
CA GLU A 200 -6.28 -5.92 -27.66
C GLU A 200 -6.88 -7.27 -28.11
N ASP A 201 -8.16 -7.28 -28.53
CA ASP A 201 -8.69 -8.38 -29.34
C ASP A 201 -10.01 -8.01 -30.02
N MET A 202 -9.96 -7.13 -31.04
CA MET A 202 -10.98 -7.00 -32.09
C MET A 202 -10.61 -5.90 -33.12
N SER A 203 -9.70 -6.21 -34.04
CA SER A 203 -9.85 -5.75 -35.43
C SER A 203 -8.97 -6.55 -36.39
N SER A 204 -9.44 -7.74 -36.76
CA SER A 204 -9.00 -8.41 -37.98
C SER A 204 -10.23 -8.76 -38.80
N SER A 205 -10.59 -7.88 -39.73
CA SER A 205 -11.23 -8.25 -40.98
C SER A 205 -11.08 -7.11 -41.97
N GLU A 206 -10.42 -7.46 -43.06
CA GLU A 206 -10.25 -6.72 -44.31
C GLU A 206 -11.61 -6.24 -44.84
N ASP A 207 -11.65 -5.03 -45.42
CA ASP A 207 -12.39 -4.76 -46.66
C ASP A 207 -11.92 -3.40 -47.23
N GLU A 208 -11.55 -3.44 -48.51
CA GLU A 208 -11.13 -2.32 -49.34
C GLU A 208 -12.29 -1.35 -49.62
N GLU A 209 -12.11 -0.05 -49.39
CA GLU A 209 -12.71 1.02 -50.20
C GLU A 209 -12.07 2.39 -49.87
N GLU A 210 -11.39 3.01 -50.84
CA GLU A 210 -10.85 4.38 -50.72
C GLU A 210 -11.96 5.45 -50.71
N PRO A 211 -11.86 6.49 -49.86
CA PRO A 211 -12.49 7.78 -50.12
C PRO A 211 -11.48 8.96 -50.19
N PRO A 212 -11.87 10.10 -50.82
CA PRO A 212 -10.98 11.03 -51.53
C PRO A 212 -10.11 11.94 -50.63
N PRO A 213 -9.05 12.58 -51.19
CA PRO A 213 -8.03 13.27 -50.41
C PRO A 213 -8.57 14.53 -49.71
N LYS A 214 -8.48 14.57 -48.38
CA LYS A 214 -8.70 15.77 -47.57
C LYS A 214 -7.43 16.65 -47.58
N PRO A 215 -7.58 18.00 -47.59
CA PRO A 215 -6.46 18.93 -47.72
C PRO A 215 -5.51 18.89 -46.50
N PRO A 216 -4.23 19.28 -46.67
CA PRO A 216 -3.21 19.08 -45.65
C PRO A 216 -3.46 19.98 -44.44
N ARG A 217 -3.82 19.36 -43.31
CA ARG A 217 -3.83 20.02 -42.00
C ARG A 217 -2.39 20.13 -41.51
N LYS A 218 -1.81 21.33 -41.63
CA LYS A 218 -0.64 21.72 -40.84
C LYS A 218 -1.09 21.97 -39.40
N SER A 219 -0.67 21.09 -38.50
CA SER A 219 -0.56 21.35 -37.05
C SER A 219 0.36 20.24 -36.52
N GLN A 220 1.69 20.44 -36.54
CA GLN A 220 2.41 20.91 -35.36
C GLN A 220 1.84 20.28 -34.07
N VAL A 221 2.31 19.07 -33.77
CA VAL A 221 2.48 18.63 -32.38
C VAL A 221 4.00 18.53 -32.21
N GLU A 222 4.58 19.62 -31.71
CA GLU A 222 5.95 19.63 -31.21
C GLU A 222 6.06 18.62 -30.07
N GLY A 223 7.16 17.86 -30.07
CA GLY A 223 7.36 16.65 -29.29
C GLY A 223 6.94 16.78 -27.82
N GLU A 224 5.87 16.07 -27.46
CA GLU A 224 5.59 15.69 -26.10
C GLU A 224 6.76 14.81 -25.64
N LEU A 225 7.57 15.33 -24.72
CA LEU A 225 8.64 14.58 -24.10
C LEU A 225 8.00 13.44 -23.31
N VAL A 226 7.79 12.30 -23.96
CA VAL A 226 7.39 11.05 -23.32
C VAL A 226 8.51 10.73 -22.32
N PHE A 227 8.24 10.95 -21.04
CA PHE A 227 9.14 10.53 -19.98
C PHE A 227 9.08 9.00 -19.93
N ASP A 228 10.06 8.35 -20.56
CA ASP A 228 10.14 6.90 -20.59
C ASP A 228 10.72 6.39 -19.27
N PHE A 229 9.85 5.79 -18.45
CA PHE A 229 10.22 5.08 -17.24
C PHE A 229 9.57 3.70 -17.29
N PRO A 230 10.33 2.64 -17.62
CA PRO A 230 9.75 1.32 -17.77
C PRO A 230 9.20 0.81 -16.43
N PRO A 231 8.22 -0.11 -16.45
CA PRO A 231 7.75 -0.80 -15.25
C PRO A 231 8.92 -1.30 -14.43
N ARG A 232 8.94 -0.92 -13.14
CA ARG A 232 10.07 -1.21 -12.26
C ARG A 232 9.65 -2.21 -11.19
N LYS A 233 10.26 -3.39 -11.21
CA LYS A 233 10.16 -4.35 -10.12
C LYS A 233 10.69 -3.77 -8.82
N ILE A 234 9.83 -3.68 -7.80
CA ILE A 234 10.15 -3.08 -6.51
C ILE A 234 10.35 -4.12 -5.40
N ILE A 235 9.57 -5.19 -5.40
CA ILE A 235 9.52 -6.16 -4.29
C ILE A 235 9.37 -7.56 -4.87
N THR A 236 10.08 -8.54 -4.30
CA THR A 236 9.84 -9.97 -4.54
C THR A 236 9.37 -10.59 -3.23
N ASN A 237 8.39 -11.49 -3.29
CA ASN A 237 7.94 -12.21 -2.09
C ASN A 237 9.02 -13.18 -1.59
N ILE A 238 8.81 -13.66 -0.36
CA ILE A 238 9.61 -14.76 0.18
C ILE A 238 9.17 -16.05 -0.49
N HIS A 239 10.12 -16.75 -1.11
CA HIS A 239 9.92 -18.02 -1.80
C HIS A 239 9.21 -19.03 -0.90
N ALA A 240 8.06 -19.51 -1.38
CA ALA A 240 7.20 -20.44 -0.65
C ALA A 240 6.89 -19.99 0.79
N GLY A 241 6.86 -18.69 1.04
CA GLY A 241 6.46 -18.12 2.33
C GLY A 241 4.95 -18.23 2.55
N GLN A 242 4.54 -18.75 3.71
CA GLN A 242 3.13 -18.87 4.09
C GLN A 242 2.60 -17.67 4.88
N GLU A 243 3.48 -16.86 5.43
CA GLU A 243 3.15 -15.70 6.25
C GLU A 243 3.03 -14.46 5.38
N PHE A 244 2.04 -13.62 5.68
CA PHE A 244 1.95 -12.30 5.07
C PHE A 244 3.08 -11.43 5.58
N LYS A 245 3.84 -10.88 4.63
CA LYS A 245 4.91 -9.94 4.93
C LYS A 245 4.58 -8.59 4.34
N THR A 246 4.75 -7.55 5.15
CA THR A 246 4.68 -6.17 4.68
C THR A 246 6.06 -5.73 4.23
N HIS A 247 6.15 -5.31 2.97
CA HIS A 247 7.32 -4.69 2.39
C HIS A 247 7.07 -3.20 2.23
N THR A 248 8.15 -2.43 2.29
CA THR A 248 8.10 -0.99 2.05
C THR A 248 9.30 -0.58 1.23
N VAL A 249 9.05 0.11 0.12
CA VAL A 249 10.07 0.67 -0.77
C VAL A 249 9.79 2.16 -0.89
N THR A 250 10.82 2.97 -0.72
CA THR A 250 10.73 4.42 -0.85
C THR A 250 11.67 4.88 -1.95
N TRP A 251 11.14 5.60 -2.93
CA TRP A 251 11.88 6.28 -3.97
C TRP A 251 12.11 7.72 -3.57
N HIS A 252 13.36 8.18 -3.64
CA HIS A 252 13.77 9.45 -3.03
C HIS A 252 14.18 10.52 -4.04
N TYR A 253 14.09 11.79 -3.65
CA TYR A 253 14.53 12.93 -4.47
C TYR A 253 16.05 12.89 -4.79
N ASP A 254 16.81 12.32 -3.86
CA ASP A 254 18.26 12.11 -3.94
C ASP A 254 18.62 10.62 -3.99
N ASP A 255 17.75 9.81 -4.60
CA ASP A 255 17.96 8.37 -4.74
C ASP A 255 19.31 8.05 -5.40
N GLU A 256 19.95 6.94 -5.00
CA GLU A 256 21.20 6.47 -5.61
C GLU A 256 20.98 6.08 -7.09
N ASP A 257 19.80 5.53 -7.42
CA ASP A 257 19.43 5.21 -8.78
C ASP A 257 19.12 6.52 -9.57
N PRO A 258 19.88 6.82 -10.64
CA PRO A 258 19.72 8.06 -11.38
C PRO A 258 18.38 8.17 -12.11
N ASP A 259 17.74 7.05 -12.45
CA ASP A 259 16.45 7.03 -13.14
C ASP A 259 15.33 7.35 -12.15
N ILE A 260 15.36 6.75 -10.96
CA ILE A 260 14.43 7.07 -9.87
C ILE A 260 14.60 8.53 -9.45
N ARG A 261 15.84 8.99 -9.28
CA ARG A 261 16.14 10.38 -8.94
C ARG A 261 15.57 11.35 -9.97
N ARG A 262 15.76 11.07 -11.26
CA ARG A 262 15.23 11.89 -12.35
C ARG A 262 13.71 11.88 -12.35
N LEU A 263 13.09 10.72 -12.16
CA LEU A 263 11.65 10.53 -12.07
C LEU A 263 11.06 11.42 -10.97
N ILE A 264 11.50 11.26 -9.72
CA ILE A 264 10.95 12.01 -8.58
C ILE A 264 11.12 13.53 -8.76
N ARG A 265 12.22 13.97 -9.39
CA ARG A 265 12.46 15.39 -9.71
C ARG A 265 11.56 15.95 -10.81
N THR A 266 11.00 15.08 -11.64
CA THR A 266 10.18 15.44 -12.82
C THR A 266 8.70 15.32 -12.55
N MET A 267 8.29 14.31 -11.77
CA MET A 267 6.90 14.06 -11.42
C MET A 267 6.23 15.27 -10.77
N GLY A 268 4.96 15.48 -11.11
CA GLY A 268 4.15 16.58 -10.61
C GLY A 268 2.66 16.24 -10.61
N ALA A 269 1.82 17.26 -10.48
CA ALA A 269 0.37 17.15 -10.59
C ALA A 269 -0.08 16.34 -11.83
N GLY A 270 -1.10 15.50 -11.66
CA GLY A 270 -1.74 14.71 -12.73
C GLY A 270 -0.98 13.46 -13.16
N TRP A 271 0.22 13.21 -12.65
CA TRP A 271 0.93 11.94 -12.89
C TRP A 271 0.26 10.81 -12.12
N LYS A 272 0.25 9.62 -12.70
CA LYS A 272 -0.33 8.43 -12.05
C LYS A 272 0.75 7.42 -11.72
N VAL A 273 0.50 6.70 -10.63
CA VAL A 273 1.37 5.64 -10.12
C VAL A 273 0.53 4.44 -9.79
N ALA A 274 0.86 3.29 -10.38
CA ALA A 274 0.18 2.04 -10.16
C ALA A 274 1.13 0.99 -9.59
N ILE A 275 0.62 0.14 -8.70
CA ILE A 275 1.30 -1.09 -8.27
C ILE A 275 0.64 -2.25 -9.00
N SER A 276 1.41 -2.96 -9.83
CA SER A 276 0.99 -4.19 -10.48
C SER A 276 1.56 -5.43 -9.78
N VAL A 277 0.77 -6.50 -9.78
CA VAL A 277 1.04 -7.74 -9.04
C VAL A 277 1.31 -8.85 -10.03
N TRP A 278 2.39 -9.58 -9.79
CA TRP A 278 2.89 -10.59 -10.71
C TRP A 278 3.09 -11.94 -10.03
N ALA A 279 2.82 -12.99 -10.79
CA ALA A 279 3.12 -14.37 -10.48
C ALA A 279 3.53 -15.06 -11.79
N GLN A 280 4.73 -15.62 -11.84
CA GLN A 280 5.26 -16.31 -13.01
C GLN A 280 5.13 -17.82 -12.83
N ALA A 281 4.66 -18.48 -13.88
CA ALA A 281 4.46 -19.91 -14.00
C ALA A 281 3.20 -20.45 -13.31
N HIS A 282 2.63 -21.47 -13.95
CA HIS A 282 1.36 -22.14 -13.64
C HIS A 282 1.19 -22.69 -12.21
N THR A 283 2.23 -22.69 -11.38
CA THR A 283 2.23 -23.23 -10.01
C THR A 283 2.49 -22.17 -8.93
N TRP A 284 2.74 -20.93 -9.31
CA TRP A 284 2.96 -19.83 -8.38
C TRP A 284 1.71 -18.97 -8.24
N GLU A 285 1.42 -18.60 -7.00
CA GLU A 285 0.25 -17.81 -6.63
C GLU A 285 0.71 -16.70 -5.70
N ASN A 286 0.49 -15.46 -6.11
CA ASN A 286 0.77 -14.29 -5.30
C ASN A 286 -0.51 -13.89 -4.57
N TYR A 287 -0.49 -13.97 -3.24
CA TYR A 287 -1.60 -13.54 -2.41
C TYR A 287 -1.31 -12.15 -1.86
N ILE A 288 -2.09 -11.16 -2.28
CA ILE A 288 -2.00 -9.80 -1.76
C ILE A 288 -3.20 -9.48 -0.87
N ARG A 289 -2.93 -8.87 0.28
CA ARG A 289 -3.94 -8.45 1.26
C ARG A 289 -4.16 -6.94 1.24
N SER A 290 -3.08 -6.18 1.05
CA SER A 290 -3.16 -4.73 1.02
C SER A 290 -2.00 -4.10 0.27
N ALA A 291 -2.24 -2.90 -0.24
CA ALA A 291 -1.22 -2.03 -0.80
C ALA A 291 -1.54 -0.57 -0.48
N ARG A 292 -0.50 0.25 -0.40
CA ARG A 292 -0.59 1.66 -0.08
C ARG A 292 0.48 2.42 -0.85
N ILE A 293 0.11 3.60 -1.35
CA ILE A 293 1.02 4.56 -1.95
C ILE A 293 0.89 5.86 -1.15
N ASP A 294 2.00 6.34 -0.64
CA ASP A 294 2.13 7.64 0.01
C ASP A 294 3.20 8.45 -0.71
N CYS A 295 3.12 9.78 -0.61
CA CYS A 295 4.23 10.63 -1.01
C CYS A 295 4.58 11.65 0.06
N ARG A 296 5.79 12.19 -0.02
CA ARG A 296 6.26 13.30 0.81
C ARG A 296 6.54 14.49 -0.06
N VAL A 297 6.18 15.66 0.45
CA VAL A 297 6.33 16.93 -0.25
C VAL A 297 6.96 17.96 0.68
N HIS A 298 7.65 18.96 0.12
CA HIS A 298 8.16 20.04 0.96
C HIS A 298 7.01 20.77 1.69
N THR A 299 7.23 21.13 2.95
CA THR A 299 6.16 21.71 3.79
C THR A 299 5.94 23.20 3.53
N VAL A 300 6.96 23.92 3.05
CA VAL A 300 6.90 25.37 2.82
C VAL A 300 7.31 25.68 1.39
N ARG A 301 6.45 26.39 0.68
CA ARG A 301 6.71 26.85 -0.68
C ARG A 301 7.86 27.86 -0.66
N LYS A 302 8.88 27.65 -1.50
CA LYS A 302 9.88 28.68 -1.81
C LYS A 302 9.17 29.84 -2.52
N LEU A 303 9.29 31.05 -2.00
CA LEU A 303 8.72 32.26 -2.59
C LEU A 303 9.53 32.69 -3.82
#